data_AF-A0A7X6USI5-F1
#
_entry.id   AF-A0A7X6USI5-F1
#
_cell.length_a   1.000
_cell.length_b   1.000
_cell.length_c   1.000
_cell.angle_alpha   90.00
_cell.angle_beta   90.00
_cell.angle_gamma   90.00
#
_symmetry.space_group_name_H-M   'P 1'
#
loop_
_entity.id
_entity.type
_entity.pdbx_description
1 polymer ?
#
loop_
_entity_poly.entity_id
_entity_poly.type
_entity_poly.pdbx_seq_one_letter_code
_entity_poly.pdbx_strand_id
1 'polypeptide(L)'
;MQKKIQKPRPAPARREQPAGVYLIHGENELAVTDQAREIIQRLIPASAEALSLEVIPAQAGNVAEALECIDQCRAAIQTVSLLGGPKAVWLRNASFLDQGLIGKSRAVRERLQTLADILSSGLPADQLLVITSPKVDAASAFFKACQAAGQVLEFKLGKPWQRDKPAADFAAQAFRKLGLNISGSVLQAFMLKVG
;
A
#
# COMPACT_ATOMS: atom_id res chain seq x y z
N MET A 1 54.24 20.99 -21.11
CA MET A 1 52.86 20.60 -21.44
C MET A 1 52.29 19.74 -20.31
N GLN A 2 51.53 20.32 -19.37
CA GLN A 2 50.86 19.56 -18.31
C GLN A 2 49.37 19.41 -18.67
N LYS A 3 48.93 18.17 -18.93
CA LYS A 3 47.51 17.86 -19.16
C LYS A 3 46.77 17.98 -17.82
N LYS A 4 45.96 19.04 -17.66
CA LYS A 4 44.98 19.13 -16.57
C LYS A 4 43.94 18.04 -16.77
N ILE A 5 43.98 17.02 -15.92
CA ILE A 5 42.96 15.97 -15.84
C ILE A 5 41.72 16.61 -15.22
N GLN A 6 40.73 16.91 -16.04
CA GLN A 6 39.43 17.42 -15.59
C GLN A 6 38.68 16.26 -14.94
N LYS A 7 38.42 16.38 -13.63
CA LYS A 7 37.58 15.41 -12.91
C LYS A 7 36.18 15.39 -13.53
N PRO A 8 35.58 14.21 -13.77
CA PRO A 8 34.24 14.12 -14.35
C PRO A 8 33.22 14.80 -13.42
N ARG A 9 32.33 15.59 -14.03
CA ARG A 9 31.22 16.25 -13.36
C ARG A 9 30.31 15.16 -12.76
N PRO A 10 29.87 15.24 -11.49
CA PRO A 10 28.97 14.26 -10.93
C PRO A 10 27.65 14.26 -11.73
N ALA A 11 27.16 13.06 -12.06
CA ALA A 11 25.87 12.90 -12.71
C ALA A 11 24.76 13.55 -11.85
N PRO A 12 23.74 14.18 -12.45
CA PRO A 12 22.61 14.70 -11.68
C PRO A 12 21.98 13.56 -10.88
N ALA A 13 21.72 13.82 -9.59
CA ALA A 13 21.04 12.86 -8.72
C ALA A 13 19.75 12.40 -9.41
N ARG A 14 19.64 11.08 -9.62
CA ARG A 14 18.43 10.46 -10.17
C ARG A 14 17.29 10.86 -9.25
N ARG A 15 16.34 11.68 -9.73
CA ARG A 15 15.08 11.89 -9.00
C ARG A 15 14.54 10.49 -8.71
N GLU A 16 14.34 10.15 -7.44
CA GLU A 16 13.79 8.86 -7.04
C GLU A 16 12.44 8.71 -7.74
N GLN A 17 12.41 7.92 -8.81
CA GLN A 17 11.16 7.60 -9.48
C GLN A 17 10.41 6.66 -8.53
N PRO A 18 9.13 6.93 -8.21
CA PRO A 18 8.34 6.02 -7.41
C PRO A 18 8.35 4.64 -8.08
N ALA A 19 8.41 3.58 -7.27
CA ALA A 19 8.28 2.24 -7.80
C ALA A 19 6.91 2.07 -8.47
N GLY A 20 6.83 1.31 -9.56
CA GLY A 20 5.55 1.07 -10.23
C GLY A 20 4.57 0.26 -9.37
N VAL A 21 5.07 -0.50 -8.39
CA VAL A 21 4.26 -1.38 -7.53
C VAL A 21 4.60 -1.16 -6.05
N TYR A 22 3.57 -1.05 -5.22
CA TYR A 22 3.69 -1.06 -3.76
C TYR A 22 2.74 -2.09 -3.15
N LEU A 23 3.28 -3.04 -2.39
CA LEU A 23 2.51 -3.95 -1.55
C LEU A 23 2.69 -3.54 -0.09
N ILE A 24 1.62 -3.05 0.53
CA ILE A 24 1.61 -2.53 1.90
C ILE A 24 0.76 -3.47 2.73
N HIS A 25 1.32 -4.06 3.77
CA HIS A 25 0.57 -5.01 4.57
C HIS A 25 0.85 -4.92 6.06
N GLY A 26 -0.09 -5.42 6.86
CA GLY A 26 0.10 -5.57 8.29
C GLY A 26 -1.14 -5.25 9.11
N GLU A 27 -1.00 -5.45 10.42
CA GLU A 27 -2.08 -5.39 11.39
C GLU A 27 -2.47 -3.95 11.77
N ASN A 28 -1.61 -2.96 11.50
CA ASN A 28 -1.92 -1.55 11.72
C ASN A 28 -2.62 -0.96 10.49
N GLU A 29 -3.93 -1.20 10.38
CA GLU A 29 -4.75 -0.81 9.22
C GLU A 29 -4.69 0.70 8.91
N LEU A 30 -4.65 1.54 9.95
CA LEU A 30 -4.55 3.00 9.78
C LEU A 30 -3.23 3.37 9.11
N ALA A 31 -2.10 2.86 9.63
CA ALA A 31 -0.78 3.13 9.04
C ALA A 31 -0.66 2.57 7.61
N VAL A 32 -1.22 1.38 7.35
CA VAL A 32 -1.28 0.80 5.99
C VAL A 32 -2.04 1.73 5.04
N THR A 33 -3.20 2.22 5.46
CA THR A 33 -4.06 3.10 4.65
C THR A 33 -3.43 4.47 4.43
N ASP A 34 -2.85 5.06 5.48
CA ASP A 34 -2.19 6.36 5.40
C ASP A 34 -0.96 6.30 4.48
N GLN A 35 -0.15 5.24 4.59
CA GLN A 35 1.00 5.04 3.71
C GLN A 35 0.58 4.89 2.24
N ALA A 36 -0.50 4.14 1.97
CA ALA A 36 -1.04 4.00 0.62
C ALA A 36 -1.45 5.35 0.03
N ARG A 37 -2.16 6.18 0.81
CA ARG A 37 -2.56 7.53 0.39
C ARG A 37 -1.37 8.42 0.12
N GLU A 38 -0.36 8.41 0.99
CA GLU A 38 0.84 9.21 0.80
C GLU A 38 1.56 8.81 -0.50
N ILE A 39 1.70 7.52 -0.78
CA ILE A 39 2.31 7.01 -2.01
C ILE A 39 1.53 7.47 -3.24
N ILE A 40 0.20 7.34 -3.22
CA ILE A 40 -0.66 7.76 -4.32
C ILE A 40 -0.53 9.27 -4.57
N GLN A 41 -0.57 10.08 -3.52
CA GLN A 41 -0.51 11.55 -3.62
C GLN A 41 0.82 12.09 -4.15
N ARG A 42 1.91 11.32 -4.04
CA ARG A 42 3.19 11.67 -4.67
C ARG A 42 3.15 11.64 -6.19
N LEU A 43 2.27 10.81 -6.77
CA LEU A 43 2.14 10.65 -8.22
C LEU A 43 0.89 11.38 -8.76
N ILE A 44 -0.23 11.26 -8.05
CA ILE A 44 -1.52 11.82 -8.44
C ILE A 44 -1.83 13.03 -7.54
N PRO A 45 -1.77 14.27 -8.05
CA PRO A 45 -2.18 15.43 -7.27
C PRO A 45 -3.69 15.35 -6.98
N ALA A 46 -4.12 15.91 -5.86
CA ALA A 46 -5.53 15.89 -5.43
C ALA A 46 -6.50 16.41 -6.50
N SER A 47 -6.06 17.35 -7.35
CA SER A 47 -6.87 17.89 -8.46
C SER A 47 -7.12 16.89 -9.59
N ALA A 48 -6.33 15.83 -9.71
CA ALA A 48 -6.45 14.79 -10.74
C ALA A 48 -6.97 13.45 -10.19
N GLU A 49 -7.13 13.32 -8.86
CA GLU A 49 -7.46 12.05 -8.20
C GLU A 49 -8.74 11.41 -8.75
N ALA A 50 -9.79 12.19 -8.96
CA ALA A 50 -11.08 11.69 -9.46
C ALA A 50 -11.02 11.01 -10.84
N LEU A 51 -9.99 11.29 -11.65
CA LEU A 51 -9.85 10.79 -13.01
C LEU A 51 -8.62 9.89 -13.19
N SER A 52 -7.67 9.95 -12.27
CA SER A 52 -6.41 9.22 -12.33
C SER A 52 -6.27 8.14 -11.26
N LEU A 53 -7.09 8.12 -10.21
CA LEU A 53 -7.09 7.08 -9.18
C LEU A 53 -8.31 6.17 -9.34
N GLU A 54 -8.06 4.89 -9.53
CA GLU A 54 -9.07 3.83 -9.53
C GLU A 54 -8.92 2.99 -8.26
N VAL A 55 -9.93 3.01 -7.38
CA VAL A 55 -9.91 2.25 -6.12
C VAL A 55 -10.80 1.01 -6.25
N ILE A 56 -10.23 -0.16 -5.97
CA ILE A 56 -10.90 -1.46 -6.02
C ILE A 56 -10.99 -1.99 -4.57
N PRO A 57 -12.18 -1.98 -3.95
CA PRO A 57 -12.38 -2.56 -2.63
C PRO A 57 -12.25 -4.09 -2.70
N ALA A 58 -11.20 -4.64 -2.09
CA ALA A 58 -10.78 -6.03 -2.26
C ALA A 58 -11.00 -6.89 -1.00
N GLN A 59 -11.97 -6.51 -0.16
CA GLN A 59 -12.40 -7.32 0.97
C GLN A 59 -13.43 -8.34 0.50
N ALA A 60 -12.94 -9.52 0.11
CA ALA A 60 -13.78 -10.61 -0.37
C ALA A 60 -14.30 -11.48 0.78
N GLY A 61 -15.60 -11.78 0.75
CA GLY A 61 -16.27 -12.76 1.62
C GLY A 61 -16.29 -14.18 1.07
N ASN A 62 -15.99 -14.36 -0.23
CA ASN A 62 -15.90 -15.67 -0.87
C ASN A 62 -14.88 -15.71 -2.04
N VAL A 63 -14.71 -16.89 -2.63
CA VAL A 63 -13.77 -17.12 -3.74
C VAL A 63 -14.16 -16.34 -5.00
N ALA A 64 -15.45 -16.23 -5.32
CA ALA A 64 -15.89 -15.53 -6.54
C ALA A 64 -15.59 -14.02 -6.45
N GLU A 65 -15.89 -13.40 -5.32
CA GLU A 65 -15.56 -11.99 -5.05
C GLU A 65 -14.05 -11.73 -5.11
N ALA A 66 -13.23 -12.64 -4.59
CA ALA A 66 -11.77 -12.51 -4.68
C ALA A 66 -11.29 -12.57 -6.14
N LEU A 67 -11.82 -13.49 -6.94
CA LEU A 67 -11.50 -13.58 -8.37
C LEU A 67 -11.91 -12.31 -9.11
N GLU A 68 -13.09 -11.77 -8.83
CA GLU A 68 -13.58 -10.53 -9.42
C GLU A 68 -12.65 -9.35 -9.10
N CYS A 69 -12.24 -9.21 -7.83
CA CYS A 69 -11.30 -8.16 -7.42
C CYS A 69 -9.95 -8.27 -8.16
N ILE A 70 -9.43 -9.48 -8.36
CA ILE A 70 -8.18 -9.70 -9.10
C ILE A 70 -8.35 -9.38 -10.59
N ASP A 71 -9.48 -9.77 -11.19
CA ASP A 71 -9.80 -9.51 -12.59
C ASP A 71 -9.99 -8.00 -12.85
N GLN A 72 -10.69 -7.29 -11.95
CA GLN A 72 -10.83 -5.83 -11.99
C GLN A 72 -9.45 -5.15 -11.87
N CYS A 73 -8.60 -5.60 -10.94
CA CYS A 73 -7.25 -5.07 -10.78
C CYS A 73 -6.43 -5.24 -12.06
N ARG A 74 -6.47 -6.42 -12.66
CA ARG A 74 -5.80 -6.72 -13.93
C ARG A 74 -6.27 -5.79 -15.04
N ALA A 75 -7.58 -5.65 -15.21
CA ALA A 75 -8.14 -4.78 -16.24
C ALA A 75 -7.73 -3.31 -16.02
N ALA A 76 -7.75 -2.85 -14.77
CA ALA A 76 -7.39 -1.49 -14.40
C ALA A 76 -5.94 -1.16 -14.75
N ILE A 77 -4.97 -2.01 -14.40
CA ILE A 77 -3.53 -1.78 -14.70
C ILE A 77 -3.19 -1.97 -16.19
N GLN A 78 -4.01 -2.67 -16.96
CA GLN A 78 -3.82 -2.81 -18.41
C GLN A 78 -4.47 -1.68 -19.21
N THR A 79 -5.27 -0.84 -18.55
CA THR A 79 -5.97 0.28 -19.19
C THR A 79 -5.16 1.56 -19.02
N VAL A 80 -4.84 2.21 -20.14
CA VAL A 80 -4.17 3.52 -20.15
C VAL A 80 -5.08 4.61 -19.56
N SER A 81 -4.47 5.67 -19.01
CA SER A 81 -5.23 6.84 -18.55
C SER A 81 -6.00 7.48 -19.70
N LEU A 82 -7.30 7.72 -19.51
CA LEU A 82 -8.16 8.35 -20.53
C LEU A 82 -7.75 9.80 -20.85
N LEU A 83 -7.01 10.46 -19.95
CA LEU A 83 -6.64 11.87 -20.07
C LEU A 83 -5.18 12.10 -20.46
N GLY A 84 -4.41 11.03 -20.71
CA GLY A 84 -2.98 11.15 -21.03
C GLY A 84 -2.19 11.71 -19.85
N GLY A 85 -1.92 10.87 -18.86
CA GLY A 85 -1.21 11.23 -17.64
C GLY A 85 -1.10 10.05 -16.68
N PRO A 86 -0.49 10.24 -15.50
CA PRO A 86 -0.29 9.15 -14.57
C PRO A 86 -1.61 8.55 -14.10
N LYS A 87 -1.61 7.23 -13.90
CA LYS A 87 -2.73 6.46 -13.37
C LYS A 87 -2.27 5.70 -12.13
N ALA A 88 -3.08 5.74 -11.09
CA ALA A 88 -2.94 4.90 -9.91
C ALA A 88 -4.12 3.90 -9.83
N VAL A 89 -3.82 2.65 -9.56
CA VAL A 89 -4.80 1.62 -9.21
C VAL A 89 -4.53 1.21 -7.77
N TRP A 90 -5.55 1.29 -6.91
CA TRP A 90 -5.46 0.89 -5.52
C TRP A 90 -6.34 -0.34 -5.25
N LEU A 91 -5.72 -1.51 -5.18
CA LEU A 91 -6.36 -2.72 -4.66
C LEU A 91 -6.42 -2.65 -3.13
N ARG A 92 -7.54 -2.16 -2.62
CA ARG A 92 -7.70 -1.75 -1.22
C ARG A 92 -8.18 -2.89 -0.35
N ASN A 93 -7.44 -3.20 0.72
CA ASN A 93 -7.79 -4.22 1.72
C ASN A 93 -8.01 -5.64 1.12
N ALA A 94 -7.06 -6.13 0.33
CA ALA A 94 -7.09 -7.44 -0.33
C ALA A 94 -7.04 -8.61 0.68
N SER A 95 -8.19 -9.06 1.17
CA SER A 95 -8.31 -10.05 2.26
C SER A 95 -7.92 -11.49 1.90
N PHE A 96 -7.55 -11.74 0.64
CA PHE A 96 -7.33 -13.07 0.07
C PHE A 96 -5.87 -13.35 -0.29
N LEU A 97 -4.92 -12.52 0.14
CA LEU A 97 -3.49 -12.68 -0.15
C LEU A 97 -2.74 -13.57 0.83
N ASP A 98 -3.40 -14.08 1.87
CA ASP A 98 -2.80 -14.91 2.91
C ASP A 98 -3.13 -16.41 2.75
N GLN A 99 -2.89 -17.20 3.80
CA GLN A 99 -3.16 -18.63 3.84
C GLN A 99 -4.52 -18.97 4.46
N GLY A 100 -5.47 -18.03 4.44
CA GLY A 100 -6.86 -18.23 4.82
C GLY A 100 -7.65 -19.08 3.82
N LEU A 101 -8.93 -19.33 4.11
CA LEU A 101 -9.79 -20.22 3.32
C LEU A 101 -9.87 -19.80 1.84
N ILE A 102 -10.05 -18.50 1.58
CA ILE A 102 -10.15 -17.94 0.24
C ILE A 102 -8.78 -17.95 -0.46
N GLY A 103 -7.71 -17.48 0.21
CA GLY A 103 -6.35 -17.42 -0.36
C GLY A 103 -5.72 -18.78 -0.67
N LYS A 104 -6.19 -19.85 0.00
CA LYS A 104 -5.80 -21.24 -0.30
C LYS A 104 -6.52 -21.83 -1.51
N SER A 105 -7.61 -21.22 -1.97
CA SER A 105 -8.34 -21.69 -3.14
C SER A 105 -7.40 -21.78 -4.34
N ARG A 106 -7.43 -22.94 -5.02
CA ARG A 106 -6.65 -23.15 -6.25
C ARG A 106 -6.94 -22.08 -7.28
N ALA A 107 -8.22 -21.73 -7.48
CA ALA A 107 -8.63 -20.71 -8.45
C ALA A 107 -8.04 -19.33 -8.12
N VAL A 108 -8.05 -18.94 -6.84
CA VAL A 108 -7.48 -17.65 -6.39
C VAL A 108 -5.97 -17.64 -6.62
N ARG A 109 -5.27 -18.72 -6.30
CA ARG A 109 -3.82 -18.84 -6.50
C ARG A 109 -3.42 -18.80 -7.97
N GLU A 110 -4.14 -19.52 -8.82
CA GLU A 110 -3.92 -19.48 -10.28
C GLU A 110 -4.17 -18.08 -10.83
N ARG A 111 -5.20 -17.38 -10.35
CA ARG A 111 -5.50 -16.02 -10.80
C ARG A 111 -4.50 -14.98 -10.29
N LEU A 112 -4.04 -15.12 -9.04
CA LEU A 112 -2.93 -14.31 -8.50
C LEU A 112 -1.63 -14.57 -9.24
N GLN A 113 -1.38 -15.81 -9.71
CA GLN A 113 -0.22 -16.10 -10.56
C GLN A 113 -0.29 -15.34 -11.87
N THR A 114 -1.46 -15.30 -12.54
CA THR A 114 -1.63 -14.49 -13.76
C THR A 114 -1.31 -13.01 -13.51
N LEU A 115 -1.75 -12.46 -12.37
CA LEU A 115 -1.41 -11.09 -12.01
C LEU A 115 0.09 -10.92 -11.73
N ALA A 116 0.72 -11.88 -11.05
CA ALA A 116 2.17 -11.89 -10.79
C ALA A 116 3.01 -11.88 -12.09
N ASP A 117 2.57 -12.61 -13.12
CA ASP A 117 3.25 -12.67 -14.42
C ASP A 117 3.19 -11.30 -15.14
N ILE A 118 2.08 -10.58 -15.01
CA ILE A 118 1.93 -9.21 -15.51
C ILE A 118 2.89 -8.26 -14.79
N LEU A 119 2.94 -8.32 -13.44
CA LEU A 119 3.84 -7.48 -12.66
C LEU A 119 5.31 -7.76 -13.00
N SER A 120 5.66 -9.02 -13.27
CA SER A 120 7.01 -9.43 -13.67
C SER A 120 7.40 -8.90 -15.06
N SER A 121 6.42 -8.61 -15.91
CA SER A 121 6.64 -7.96 -17.21
C SER A 121 6.87 -6.45 -17.08
N GLY A 122 6.62 -5.88 -15.90
CA GLY A 122 6.72 -4.46 -15.60
C GLY A 122 5.44 -3.69 -15.91
N LEU A 123 5.24 -2.61 -15.15
CA LEU A 123 4.19 -1.63 -15.43
C LEU A 123 4.75 -0.46 -16.25
N PRO A 124 3.92 0.22 -17.06
CA PRO A 124 4.31 1.46 -17.71
C PRO A 124 4.79 2.52 -16.70
N ALA A 125 5.70 3.40 -17.12
CA ALA A 125 6.36 4.36 -16.23
C ALA A 125 5.42 5.39 -15.58
N ASP A 126 4.25 5.59 -16.16
CA ASP A 126 3.18 6.47 -15.70
C ASP A 126 2.08 5.73 -14.91
N GLN A 127 2.27 4.43 -14.66
CA GLN A 127 1.33 3.63 -13.88
C GLN A 127 1.87 3.27 -12.50
N LEU A 128 0.97 3.32 -11.52
CA LEU A 128 1.20 2.95 -10.14
C LEU A 128 0.15 1.94 -9.70
N LEU A 129 0.60 0.81 -9.19
CA LEU A 129 -0.24 -0.15 -8.48
C LEU A 129 0.08 -0.09 -6.99
N VAL A 130 -0.93 0.22 -6.17
CA VAL A 130 -0.87 0.10 -4.72
C VAL A 130 -1.79 -1.03 -4.28
N ILE A 131 -1.24 -1.97 -3.53
CA ILE A 131 -1.98 -3.08 -2.93
C ILE A 131 -1.88 -2.93 -1.43
N THR A 132 -3.02 -2.95 -0.75
CA THR A 132 -3.06 -2.97 0.72
C THR A 132 -3.70 -4.25 1.20
N SER A 133 -3.15 -4.88 2.24
CA SER A 133 -3.72 -6.10 2.81
C SER A 133 -3.44 -6.22 4.31
N PRO A 134 -4.35 -6.79 5.11
CA PRO A 134 -4.05 -7.11 6.52
C PRO A 134 -2.90 -8.12 6.64
N LYS A 135 -2.88 -9.12 5.76
CA LYS A 135 -1.92 -10.24 5.79
C LYS A 135 -1.56 -10.69 4.38
N VAL A 136 -0.36 -11.24 4.23
CA VAL A 136 0.11 -11.79 2.96
C VAL A 136 0.95 -13.04 3.19
N ASP A 137 0.82 -14.01 2.30
CA ASP A 137 1.73 -15.13 2.22
C ASP A 137 3.05 -14.72 1.55
N ALA A 138 4.07 -14.45 2.36
CA ALA A 138 5.41 -14.06 1.89
C ALA A 138 6.13 -15.15 1.07
N ALA A 139 5.69 -16.41 1.17
CA ALA A 139 6.24 -17.50 0.35
C ALA A 139 5.65 -17.52 -1.07
N SER A 140 4.51 -16.86 -1.29
CA SER A 140 3.78 -16.88 -2.56
C SER A 140 4.57 -16.24 -3.71
N ALA A 141 4.32 -16.73 -4.93
CA ALA A 141 4.88 -16.13 -6.14
C ALA A 141 4.39 -14.69 -6.34
N PHE A 142 3.14 -14.40 -5.99
CA PHE A 142 2.58 -13.05 -6.07
C PHE A 142 3.33 -12.05 -5.18
N PHE A 143 3.63 -12.41 -3.93
CA PHE A 143 4.44 -11.57 -3.04
C PHE A 143 5.82 -11.29 -3.63
N LYS A 144 6.50 -12.33 -4.13
CA LYS A 144 7.83 -12.23 -4.75
C LYS A 144 7.80 -11.35 -6.00
N ALA A 145 6.74 -11.45 -6.82
CA ALA A 145 6.56 -10.61 -7.99
C ALA A 145 6.36 -9.13 -7.60
N CYS A 146 5.55 -8.84 -6.57
CA CYS A 146 5.40 -7.48 -6.04
C CYS A 146 6.75 -6.92 -5.52
N GLN A 147 7.53 -7.74 -4.82
CA GLN A 147 8.85 -7.36 -4.32
C GLN A 147 9.86 -7.10 -5.45
N ALA A 148 9.80 -7.86 -6.54
CA ALA A 148 10.66 -7.66 -7.69
C ALA A 148 10.25 -6.44 -8.53
N ALA A 149 8.95 -6.19 -8.67
CA ALA A 149 8.39 -5.10 -9.47
C ALA A 149 8.38 -3.75 -8.74
N GLY A 150 8.61 -3.73 -7.42
CA GLY A 150 8.59 -2.50 -6.65
C GLY A 150 8.96 -2.66 -5.17
N GLN A 151 8.12 -2.17 -4.27
CA GLN A 151 8.41 -2.15 -2.83
C GLN A 151 7.36 -2.90 -2.01
N VAL A 152 7.82 -3.56 -0.95
CA VAL A 152 6.95 -4.18 0.06
C VAL A 152 7.16 -3.47 1.39
N LEU A 153 6.08 -3.01 2.02
CA LEU A 153 6.09 -2.32 3.30
C LEU A 153 5.24 -3.09 4.32
N GLU A 154 5.82 -3.38 5.48
CA GLU A 154 5.15 -4.12 6.56
C GLU A 154 4.89 -3.23 7.79
N PHE A 155 3.63 -3.14 8.21
CA PHE A 155 3.17 -2.33 9.34
C PHE A 155 2.56 -3.21 10.43
N LYS A 156 3.39 -3.68 11.36
CA LYS A 156 2.94 -4.47 12.52
C LYS A 156 2.35 -3.59 13.61
N LEU A 157 1.38 -4.11 14.35
CA LEU A 157 1.07 -3.56 15.67
C LEU A 157 2.25 -3.87 16.60
N GLY A 158 2.77 -2.85 17.30
CA GLY A 158 3.76 -3.07 18.35
C GLY A 158 3.22 -3.95 19.48
N LYS A 159 4.09 -4.47 20.35
CA LYS A 159 3.62 -5.20 21.55
C LYS A 159 2.80 -4.25 22.46
N PRO A 160 1.82 -4.73 23.26
CA PRO A 160 0.97 -3.89 24.10
C PRO A 160 1.73 -2.77 24.84
N TRP A 161 2.82 -3.11 25.54
CA TRP A 161 3.64 -2.15 26.27
C TRP A 161 4.40 -1.14 25.40
N GLN A 162 4.58 -1.42 24.10
CA GLN A 162 5.13 -0.49 23.11
C GLN A 162 4.04 0.42 22.51
N ARG A 163 2.75 0.03 22.62
CA ARG A 163 1.58 0.75 22.10
C ARG A 163 0.95 1.67 23.13
N ASP A 164 0.95 1.29 24.40
CA ASP A 164 0.21 2.01 25.45
C ASP A 164 0.64 3.48 25.55
N LYS A 165 1.94 3.76 25.42
CA LYS A 165 2.46 5.12 25.52
C LYS A 165 2.19 5.97 24.26
N PRO A 166 2.52 5.53 23.02
CA PRO A 166 2.16 6.28 21.81
C PRO A 166 0.65 6.43 21.60
N ALA A 167 -0.15 5.42 21.97
CA ALA A 167 -1.60 5.47 21.83
C ALA A 167 -2.23 6.43 22.86
N ALA A 168 -1.71 6.45 24.10
CA ALA A 168 -2.09 7.46 25.09
C ALA A 168 -1.71 8.88 24.62
N ASP A 169 -0.52 9.05 24.05
CA ASP A 169 -0.07 10.35 23.51
C ASP A 169 -0.94 10.81 22.33
N PHE A 170 -1.29 9.89 21.41
CA PHE A 170 -2.19 10.17 20.29
C PHE A 170 -3.59 10.55 20.77
N ALA A 171 -4.17 9.77 21.68
CA ALA A 171 -5.49 10.05 22.25
C ALA A 171 -5.50 11.40 22.98
N ALA A 172 -4.47 11.70 23.79
CA ALA A 172 -4.33 12.99 24.45
C ALA A 172 -4.24 14.16 23.45
N GLN A 173 -3.49 14.00 22.36
CA GLN A 173 -3.42 15.01 21.29
C GLN A 173 -4.76 15.19 20.56
N ALA A 174 -5.48 14.10 20.29
CA ALA A 174 -6.81 14.16 19.69
C ALA A 174 -7.81 14.91 20.58
N PHE A 175 -7.84 14.61 21.89
CA PHE A 175 -8.67 15.36 22.85
C PHE A 175 -8.31 16.85 22.88
N ARG A 176 -7.03 17.20 22.90
CA ARG A 176 -6.57 18.60 22.86
C ARG A 176 -6.99 19.33 21.60
N LYS A 177 -6.92 18.68 20.43
CA LYS A 177 -7.39 19.26 19.15
C LYS A 177 -8.89 19.56 19.16
N LEU A 178 -9.66 18.83 19.96
CA LEU A 178 -11.09 19.06 20.18
C LEU A 178 -11.37 20.05 21.33
N GLY A 179 -10.33 20.69 21.90
CA GLY A 179 -10.47 21.61 23.03
C GLY A 179 -10.76 20.93 24.37
N LEU A 180 -10.62 19.61 24.46
CA LEU A 180 -10.88 18.83 25.66
C LEU A 180 -9.58 18.64 26.45
N ASN A 181 -9.63 18.95 27.75
CA ASN A 181 -8.52 18.72 28.66
C ASN A 181 -8.85 17.53 29.57
N ILE A 182 -8.19 16.40 29.31
CA ILE A 182 -8.46 15.10 29.94
C ILE A 182 -7.37 14.78 30.97
N SER A 183 -7.77 14.32 32.16
CA SER A 183 -6.82 13.88 33.19
C SER A 183 -6.21 12.51 32.83
N GLY A 184 -5.02 12.21 33.39
CA GLY A 184 -4.33 10.94 33.12
C GLY A 184 -5.16 9.70 33.47
N SER A 185 -5.97 9.75 34.54
CA SER A 185 -6.86 8.65 34.94
C SER A 185 -8.01 8.43 33.96
N VAL A 186 -8.59 9.50 33.42
CA VAL A 186 -9.66 9.41 32.41
C VAL A 186 -9.10 8.94 31.07
N LEU A 187 -7.89 9.37 30.71
CA LEU A 187 -7.19 8.87 29.53
C LEU A 187 -6.92 7.36 29.65
N GLN A 188 -6.47 6.91 30.82
CA GLN A 188 -6.23 5.49 31.06
C GLN A 188 -7.52 4.66 31.02
N ALA A 189 -8.61 5.15 31.61
CA ALA A 189 -9.93 4.51 31.53
C ALA A 189 -10.47 4.47 30.09
N PHE A 190 -10.25 5.52 29.31
CA PHE A 190 -10.56 5.55 27.88
C PHE A 190 -9.77 4.48 27.12
N MET A 191 -8.44 4.45 27.32
CA MET A 191 -7.54 3.46 26.70
C MET A 191 -7.95 2.02 27.03
N LEU A 192 -8.35 1.73 28.26
CA LEU A 192 -8.85 0.41 28.67
C LEU A 192 -10.19 0.03 28.03
N LYS A 193 -11.00 1.02 27.63
CA LYS A 193 -12.33 0.79 27.05
C LYS A 193 -12.29 0.62 25.52
N VAL A 194 -11.29 1.21 24.87
CA VAL A 194 -11.13 1.17 23.40
C VAL A 194 -10.04 0.20 22.93
N GLY A 195 -9.25 -0.35 23.87
CA GLY A 195 -8.15 -1.28 23.62
C GLY A 195 -8.55 -2.75 23.63
#